data_AF-A0A1F3BAM5-F1
#
_entry.id   AF-A0A1F3BAM5-F1
#
_cell.length_a   1.000
_cell.length_b   1.000
_cell.length_c   1.000
_cell.angle_alpha   90.00
_cell.angle_beta   90.00
_cell.angle_gamma   90.00
#
_symmetry.space_group_name_H-M   'P 1'
#
loop_
_entity.id
_entity.type
_entity.pdbx_description
1 polymer ?
#
loop_
_entity_poly.entity_id
_entity_poly.type
_entity_poly.pdbx_seq_one_letter_code
_entity_poly.pdbx_strand_id
1 'polypeptide(L)'
;MMMSLVSVILHQHHVALTLINFSITLHVFGMYGLSFPLGWLCDKLGRKVVTMLGGVILGAGALLTPITSVYWIIALAIFLVGLGWSAANVATTALITDVTLAERRGRILGANDMIIGLSSLSLPAFGGLVISGLGLVAFGLSGLIIAVPILLVMLPLREVRPGKYSTAD
;
A
#
# COMPACT_ATOMS: atom_id res chain seq x y z
N MET A 1 7.55 -1.61 6.56
CA MET A 1 7.51 -2.82 7.42
C MET A 1 8.09 -4.06 6.76
N MET A 2 7.56 -4.50 5.61
CA MET A 2 8.05 -5.73 4.95
C MET A 2 9.55 -5.69 4.57
N MET A 3 10.11 -4.51 4.27
CA MET A 3 11.48 -4.40 3.72
C MET A 3 12.60 -4.67 4.72
N SER A 4 12.45 -4.30 6.00
CA SER A 4 13.48 -4.60 7.02
C SER A 4 13.61 -6.10 7.26
N LEU A 5 12.48 -6.82 7.20
CA LEU A 5 12.40 -8.25 7.47
C LEU A 5 12.91 -9.10 6.30
N VAL A 6 12.59 -8.73 5.06
CA VAL A 6 13.08 -9.40 3.85
C VAL A 6 14.61 -9.28 3.73
N SER A 7 15.18 -8.12 4.10
CA SER A 7 16.62 -7.90 4.09
C SER A 7 17.36 -8.79 5.11
N VAL A 8 16.79 -8.97 6.31
CA VAL A 8 17.35 -9.85 7.35
C VAL A 8 17.28 -11.33 6.94
N ILE A 9 16.14 -11.76 6.37
CA ILE A 9 15.95 -13.16 5.92
C ILE A 9 16.92 -13.50 4.78
N LEU A 10 17.06 -12.62 3.80
CA LEU A 10 17.93 -12.87 2.64
C LEU A 10 19.42 -12.83 3.01
N HIS A 11 19.82 -12.03 4.00
CA HIS A 11 21.18 -12.02 4.53
C HIS A 11 21.52 -13.33 5.28
N GLN A 12 20.54 -13.91 6.01
CA GLN A 12 20.70 -15.20 6.68
C GLN A 12 20.75 -16.40 5.71
N HIS A 13 20.22 -16.27 4.50
CA HIS A 13 20.20 -17.32 3.47
C HIS A 13 21.37 -17.26 2.46
N HIS A 14 22.42 -16.47 2.72
CA HIS A 14 23.56 -16.28 1.80
C HIS A 14 23.19 -15.85 0.38
N VAL A 15 22.02 -15.22 0.22
CA VAL A 15 21.59 -14.68 -1.07
C VAL A 15 22.42 -13.43 -1.36
N ALA A 16 22.92 -13.30 -2.59
CA ALA A 16 23.71 -12.14 -2.99
C ALA A 16 22.97 -10.83 -2.66
N LEU A 17 23.63 -9.89 -1.98
CA LEU A 17 23.08 -8.56 -1.64
C LEU A 17 22.40 -7.87 -2.83
N THR A 18 22.88 -8.14 -4.05
CA THR A 18 22.30 -7.68 -5.32
C THR A 18 20.83 -8.04 -5.46
N LEU A 19 20.42 -9.25 -5.08
CA LEU A 19 19.03 -9.71 -5.20
C LEU A 19 18.13 -9.07 -4.12
N ILE A 20 18.67 -8.79 -2.93
CA ILE A 20 17.96 -8.05 -1.89
C ILE A 20 17.66 -6.63 -2.37
N ASN A 21 18.70 -5.94 -2.84
CA ASN A 21 18.61 -4.59 -3.35
C ASN A 21 17.68 -4.52 -4.56
N PHE A 22 17.73 -5.52 -5.45
CA PHE A 22 16.81 -5.62 -6.58
C PHE A 22 15.35 -5.69 -6.15
N SER A 23 15.02 -6.50 -5.13
CA SER A 23 13.64 -6.58 -4.60
C SER A 23 13.20 -5.26 -3.97
N ILE A 24 14.09 -4.54 -3.29
CA ILE A 24 13.80 -3.22 -2.73
C ILE A 24 13.56 -2.21 -3.85
N THR A 25 14.42 -2.17 -4.87
CA THR A 25 14.22 -1.29 -6.04
C THR A 25 12.91 -1.60 -6.73
N LEU A 26 12.58 -2.88 -6.92
CA LEU A 26 11.33 -3.29 -7.53
C LEU A 26 10.13 -2.84 -6.69
N HIS A 27 10.19 -2.98 -5.36
CA HIS A 27 9.17 -2.47 -4.44
C HIS A 27 8.95 -0.97 -4.60
N VAL A 28 10.03 -0.19 -4.52
CA VAL A 28 10.02 1.28 -4.62
C VAL A 28 9.52 1.71 -6.00
N PHE A 29 9.89 0.97 -7.05
CA PHE A 29 9.35 1.17 -8.38
C PHE A 29 7.83 0.93 -8.43
N GLY A 30 7.33 -0.11 -7.77
CA GLY A 30 5.89 -0.32 -7.58
C GLY A 30 5.21 0.82 -6.80
N MET A 31 5.87 1.35 -5.76
CA MET A 31 5.34 2.44 -4.95
C MET A 31 5.21 3.78 -5.70
N TYR A 32 6.21 4.14 -6.50
CA TYR A 32 6.29 5.50 -7.07
C TYR A 32 6.35 5.53 -8.60
N GLY A 33 6.91 4.50 -9.24
CA GLY A 33 7.09 4.47 -10.70
C GLY A 33 5.78 4.39 -11.47
N LEU A 34 4.73 3.83 -10.87
CA LEU A 34 3.42 3.65 -11.49
C LEU A 34 2.36 4.64 -10.97
N SER A 35 2.74 5.67 -10.21
CA SER A 35 1.78 6.63 -9.66
C SER A 35 1.05 7.45 -10.73
N PHE A 36 1.72 7.80 -11.84
CA PHE A 36 1.10 8.53 -12.95
C PHE A 36 -0.03 7.74 -13.63
N PRO A 37 0.19 6.50 -14.13
CA PRO A 37 -0.91 5.71 -14.72
C PRO A 37 -2.00 5.37 -13.71
N LEU A 38 -1.67 5.18 -12.42
CA LEU A 38 -2.67 4.99 -11.37
C LEU A 38 -3.54 6.24 -11.17
N GLY A 39 -2.97 7.44 -11.28
CA GLY A 39 -3.73 8.69 -11.25
C GLY A 39 -4.73 8.78 -12.39
N TRP A 40 -4.29 8.50 -13.62
CA TRP A 40 -5.19 8.42 -14.79
C TRP A 40 -6.29 7.36 -14.60
N LEU A 41 -5.94 6.23 -13.98
CA LEU A 41 -6.91 5.17 -13.68
C LEU A 41 -7.95 5.62 -12.65
N CYS A 42 -7.56 6.39 -11.63
CA CYS A 42 -8.47 6.99 -10.65
C CYS A 42 -9.45 7.95 -11.29
N ASP A 43 -8.99 8.74 -12.27
CA ASP A 43 -9.84 9.68 -12.99
C ASP A 43 -10.86 8.95 -13.89
N LYS A 44 -10.46 7.83 -14.50
CA LYS A 44 -11.30 7.06 -15.42
C LYS A 44 -12.27 6.10 -14.74
N LEU A 45 -11.81 5.33 -13.75
CA LEU A 45 -12.58 4.26 -13.10
C LEU A 45 -13.25 4.70 -11.79
N GLY A 46 -12.86 5.86 -11.25
CA GLY A 46 -13.27 6.30 -9.91
C GLY A 46 -12.24 5.94 -8.84
N ARG A 47 -12.17 6.75 -7.79
CA ARG A 47 -11.12 6.68 -6.77
C ARG A 47 -11.34 5.43 -5.91
N LYS A 48 -12.60 5.12 -5.57
CA LYS A 48 -13.03 3.94 -4.81
C LYS A 48 -12.65 2.65 -5.51
N VAL A 49 -12.89 2.53 -6.82
CA VAL A 49 -12.56 1.32 -7.57
C VAL A 49 -11.05 1.08 -7.52
N VAL A 50 -10.25 2.12 -7.73
CA VAL A 50 -8.79 2.02 -7.67
C VAL A 50 -8.30 1.71 -6.24
N THR A 51 -8.89 2.31 -5.20
CA THR A 51 -8.56 1.97 -3.81
C THR A 51 -8.86 0.51 -3.49
N MET A 52 -10.02 -0.02 -3.91
CA MET A 52 -10.38 -1.42 -3.67
C MET A 52 -9.44 -2.38 -4.41
N LEU A 53 -9.15 -2.11 -5.70
CA LEU A 53 -8.20 -2.90 -6.48
C LEU A 53 -6.80 -2.87 -5.83
N GLY A 54 -6.36 -1.69 -5.41
CA GLY A 54 -5.09 -1.51 -4.69
C GLY A 54 -5.02 -2.33 -3.41
N GLY A 55 -6.08 -2.31 -2.60
CA GLY A 55 -6.16 -3.10 -1.38
C GLY A 55 -6.15 -4.61 -1.62
N VAL A 56 -6.83 -5.10 -2.68
CA VAL A 56 -6.79 -6.51 -3.07
C VAL A 56 -5.38 -6.92 -3.53
N ILE A 57 -4.75 -6.10 -4.37
CA ILE A 57 -3.37 -6.35 -4.86
C ILE A 57 -2.38 -6.38 -3.69
N LEU A 58 -2.50 -5.42 -2.76
CA LEU A 58 -1.67 -5.36 -1.56
C LEU A 58 -1.88 -6.59 -0.68
N GLY A 59 -3.13 -6.99 -0.43
CA GLY A 59 -3.45 -8.16 0.37
C GLY A 59 -2.92 -9.45 -0.24
N ALA A 60 -3.05 -9.62 -1.56
CA ALA A 60 -2.50 -10.75 -2.29
C ALA A 60 -0.96 -10.82 -2.17
N GLY A 61 -0.26 -9.70 -2.35
CA GLY A 61 1.19 -9.63 -2.16
C GLY A 61 1.61 -9.92 -0.72
N ALA A 62 0.87 -9.42 0.27
CA ALA A 62 1.15 -9.67 1.68
C ALA A 62 0.98 -11.15 2.07
N LEU A 63 -0.01 -11.85 1.51
CA LEU A 63 -0.21 -13.28 1.71
C LEU A 63 0.82 -14.13 0.98
N LEU A 64 1.20 -13.74 -0.25
CA LEU A 64 2.13 -14.51 -1.06
C LEU A 64 3.56 -14.49 -0.50
N THR A 65 3.94 -13.39 0.16
CA THR A 65 5.29 -13.20 0.72
C THR A 65 5.71 -14.30 1.73
N PRO A 66 4.91 -14.68 2.75
CA PRO A 66 5.30 -15.74 3.71
C PRO A 66 5.06 -17.18 3.22
N ILE A 67 4.32 -17.40 2.13
CA ILE A 67 3.92 -18.76 1.69
C ILE A 67 4.99 -19.44 0.83
N THR A 68 5.88 -18.67 0.21
CA THR A 68 6.84 -19.18 -0.77
C THR A 68 8.29 -18.91 -0.35
N SER A 69 9.19 -19.84 -0.67
CA SER A 69 10.63 -19.68 -0.55
C SER A 69 11.31 -19.32 -1.88
N VAL A 70 10.54 -19.27 -2.98
CA VAL A 70 11.06 -18.96 -4.31
C VAL A 70 11.26 -17.44 -4.44
N TYR A 71 12.52 -17.02 -4.60
CA TYR A 71 12.92 -15.60 -4.66
C TYR A 71 12.09 -14.77 -5.64
N TRP A 72 11.91 -15.24 -6.88
CA TRP A 72 11.17 -14.49 -7.90
C TRP A 72 9.70 -14.26 -7.54
N ILE A 73 9.09 -15.22 -6.82
CA ILE A 73 7.72 -15.09 -6.34
C ILE A 73 7.66 -14.07 -5.19
N ILE A 74 8.65 -14.07 -4.29
CA ILE A 74 8.78 -13.06 -3.22
C ILE A 74 8.99 -11.66 -3.81
N ALA A 75 9.87 -11.52 -4.81
CA ALA A 75 10.12 -10.24 -5.48
C ALA A 75 8.83 -9.69 -6.13
N LEU A 76 8.06 -10.56 -6.81
CA LEU A 76 6.76 -10.20 -7.35
C LEU A 76 5.76 -9.83 -6.24
N ALA A 77 5.69 -10.61 -5.16
CA ALA A 77 4.79 -10.35 -4.04
C ALA A 77 5.05 -8.97 -3.42
N ILE A 78 6.32 -8.63 -3.20
CA ILE A 78 6.77 -7.34 -2.68
C ILE A 78 6.45 -6.21 -3.66
N PHE A 79 6.65 -6.42 -4.96
CA PHE A 79 6.25 -5.46 -5.99
C PHE A 79 4.74 -5.17 -5.94
N LEU A 80 3.91 -6.21 -5.83
CA LEU A 80 2.46 -6.06 -5.69
C LEU A 80 2.08 -5.30 -4.42
N VAL A 81 2.75 -5.55 -3.29
CA VAL A 81 2.54 -4.75 -2.07
C VAL A 81 2.82 -3.26 -2.32
N GLY A 82 3.92 -2.94 -3.02
CA GLY A 82 4.26 -1.56 -3.38
C GLY A 82 3.24 -0.92 -4.32
N LEU A 83 2.80 -1.66 -5.34
CA LEU A 83 1.80 -1.22 -6.30
C LEU A 83 0.43 -0.97 -5.65
N GLY A 84 -0.03 -1.89 -4.81
CA GLY A 84 -1.30 -1.74 -4.09
C GLY A 84 -1.27 -0.57 -3.11
N TRP A 85 -0.13 -0.34 -2.45
CA TRP A 85 0.08 0.85 -1.62
C TRP A 85 0.02 2.15 -2.44
N SER A 86 0.62 2.17 -3.62
CA SER A 86 0.58 3.32 -4.53
C SER A 86 -0.85 3.66 -4.95
N ALA A 87 -1.61 2.66 -5.40
CA ALA A 87 -3.00 2.82 -5.81
C ALA A 87 -3.87 3.40 -4.69
N ALA A 88 -3.71 2.90 -3.46
CA ALA A 88 -4.41 3.43 -2.29
C ALA A 88 -4.03 4.87 -1.95
N ASN A 89 -2.73 5.22 -2.01
CA ASN A 89 -2.26 6.58 -1.72
C ASN A 89 -2.74 7.58 -2.76
N VAL A 90 -2.59 7.27 -4.05
CA VAL A 90 -3.02 8.16 -5.14
C VAL A 90 -4.53 8.39 -5.07
N ALA A 91 -5.32 7.33 -4.89
CA ALA A 91 -6.77 7.45 -4.77
C ALA A 91 -7.22 8.22 -3.52
N THR A 92 -6.55 8.01 -2.37
CA THR A 92 -6.87 8.73 -1.12
C THR A 92 -6.55 10.21 -1.24
N THR A 93 -5.38 10.57 -1.78
CA THR A 93 -5.00 11.97 -2.00
C THR A 93 -5.97 12.65 -2.97
N ALA A 94 -6.37 11.98 -4.05
CA ALA A 94 -7.38 12.48 -4.97
C ALA A 94 -8.74 12.68 -4.28
N LEU A 95 -9.17 11.71 -3.47
CA LEU A 95 -10.44 11.79 -2.74
C LEU A 95 -10.44 12.95 -1.72
N ILE A 96 -9.38 13.09 -0.92
CA ILE A 96 -9.23 14.23 0.01
C ILE A 96 -9.29 15.54 -0.77
N THR A 97 -8.60 15.60 -1.91
CA THR A 97 -8.58 16.77 -2.77
C THR A 97 -9.98 17.13 -3.27
N ASP A 98 -10.76 16.14 -3.72
CA ASP A 98 -12.12 16.36 -4.24
C ASP A 98 -13.13 16.83 -3.18
N VAL A 99 -13.01 16.36 -1.93
CA VAL A 99 -13.98 16.66 -0.86
C VAL A 99 -13.59 17.83 0.04
N THR A 100 -12.43 18.45 -0.20
CA THR A 100 -11.91 19.54 0.63
C THR A 100 -11.78 20.85 -0.12
N LEU A 101 -12.17 21.94 0.54
CA LEU A 101 -11.95 23.30 0.04
C LEU A 101 -10.45 23.61 -0.05
N ALA A 102 -10.05 24.38 -1.07
CA ALA A 102 -8.65 24.73 -1.33
C ALA A 102 -7.93 25.32 -0.09
N GLU A 103 -8.62 26.15 0.69
CA GLU A 103 -8.13 26.79 1.91
C GLU A 103 -7.77 25.81 3.03
N ARG A 104 -8.46 24.66 3.10
CA ARG A 104 -8.29 23.64 4.16
C ARG A 104 -7.55 22.40 3.67
N ARG A 105 -7.41 22.22 2.36
CA ARG A 105 -6.80 21.05 1.72
C ARG A 105 -5.40 20.77 2.25
N GLY A 106 -4.54 21.80 2.35
CA GLY A 106 -3.18 21.65 2.88
C GLY A 106 -3.15 21.13 4.32
N ARG A 107 -4.07 21.60 5.17
CA ARG A 107 -4.18 21.15 6.57
C ARG A 107 -4.63 19.69 6.67
N ILE A 108 -5.59 19.28 5.82
CA ILE A 108 -6.13 17.91 5.84
C ILE A 108 -5.12 16.93 5.26
N LEU A 109 -4.45 17.27 4.16
CA LEU A 109 -3.35 16.46 3.62
C LEU A 109 -2.18 16.34 4.61
N GLY A 110 -1.80 17.44 5.26
CA GLY A 110 -0.77 17.40 6.30
C GLY A 110 -1.14 16.52 7.50
N ALA A 111 -2.42 16.54 7.93
CA ALA A 111 -2.90 15.65 8.98
C ALA A 111 -2.87 14.17 8.54
N ASN A 112 -3.26 13.88 7.29
CA ASN A 112 -3.14 12.55 6.70
C ASN A 112 -1.69 12.06 6.69
N ASP A 113 -0.76 12.91 6.26
CA ASP A 113 0.67 12.57 6.21
C ASP A 113 1.26 12.35 7.61
N MET A 114 0.81 13.11 8.61
CA MET A 114 1.15 12.87 10.02
C MET A 114 0.70 11.48 10.49
N ILE A 115 -0.54 11.08 10.16
CA ILE A 115 -1.07 9.74 10.52
C ILE A 115 -0.25 8.65 9.83
N ILE A 116 0.07 8.82 8.54
CA ILE A 116 0.91 7.88 7.78
C ILE A 116 2.32 7.80 8.41
N GLY A 117 2.91 8.93 8.78
CA GLY A 117 4.21 9.00 9.43
C GLY A 117 4.25 8.30 10.78
N LEU A 118 3.27 8.58 11.65
CA LEU A 118 3.11 7.91 12.96
C LEU A 118 2.91 6.41 12.78
N SER A 119 2.05 6.01 11.85
CA SER A 119 1.84 4.60 11.54
C SER A 119 3.13 3.93 11.06
N SER A 120 3.89 4.60 10.19
CA SER A 120 5.16 4.09 9.65
C SER A 120 6.25 3.96 10.71
N LEU A 121 6.18 4.74 11.79
CA LEU A 121 7.07 4.62 12.94
C LEU A 121 6.65 3.46 13.86
N SER A 122 5.36 3.38 14.22
CA SER A 122 4.87 2.44 15.23
C SER A 122 4.72 1.02 14.72
N LEU A 123 4.15 0.83 13.52
CA LEU A 123 3.86 -0.49 12.97
C LEU A 123 5.12 -1.36 12.93
N PRO A 124 6.27 -0.89 12.41
CA PRO A 124 7.63 -1.15 12.88
C PRO A 124 7.85 -2.28 13.89
N ALA A 125 7.76 -1.81 15.12
CA ALA A 125 8.02 -2.53 16.35
C ALA A 125 6.95 -3.59 16.61
N PHE A 126 5.68 -3.27 16.34
CA PHE A 126 4.59 -4.24 16.51
C PHE A 126 4.75 -5.46 15.62
N GLY A 127 5.12 -5.28 14.34
CA GLY A 127 5.36 -6.40 13.45
C GLY A 127 6.54 -7.28 13.87
N GLY A 128 7.60 -6.68 14.40
CA GLY A 128 8.72 -7.43 14.98
C GLY A 128 8.30 -8.32 16.14
N LEU A 129 7.47 -7.80 17.06
CA LEU A 129 6.92 -8.56 18.19
C LEU A 129 6.04 -9.72 17.71
N VAL A 130 5.13 -9.46 16.76
CA VAL A 130 4.26 -10.49 16.18
C VAL A 130 5.07 -11.62 15.55
N ILE A 131 6.14 -11.29 14.82
CA ILE A 131 6.99 -12.30 14.18
C ILE A 131 7.75 -13.12 15.23
N SER A 132 8.27 -12.47 16.28
CA SER A 132 9.00 -13.17 17.35
C SER A 132 8.13 -14.16 18.14
N GLY A 133 6.83 -13.89 18.28
CA GLY A 133 5.92 -14.75 19.03
C GLY A 133 5.14 -15.76 18.18
N LEU A 134 4.66 -15.35 17.01
CA LEU A 134 3.67 -16.08 16.20
C LEU A 134 4.19 -16.47 14.80
N GLY A 135 5.40 -16.06 14.43
CA GLY A 135 6.05 -16.39 13.17
C GLY A 135 5.57 -15.59 11.96
N LEU A 136 6.20 -15.84 10.80
CA LEU A 136 6.01 -15.07 9.56
C LEU A 136 4.59 -15.16 8.97
N VAL A 137 3.93 -16.31 9.14
CA VAL A 137 2.57 -16.54 8.59
C VAL A 137 1.53 -15.71 9.35
N ALA A 138 1.65 -15.64 10.69
CA ALA A 138 0.78 -14.80 11.51
C ALA A 138 0.93 -13.31 11.16
N PHE A 139 2.14 -12.88 10.78
CA PHE A 139 2.38 -11.52 10.31
C PHE A 139 1.66 -11.23 8.99
N GLY A 140 1.71 -12.14 8.01
CA GLY A 140 0.94 -12.03 6.76
C GLY A 140 -0.57 -11.94 6.99
N LEU A 141 -1.09 -12.76 7.92
CA LEU A 141 -2.51 -12.74 8.30
C LEU A 141 -2.90 -11.45 9.03
N SER A 142 -2.04 -10.89 9.87
CA SER A 142 -2.30 -9.62 10.57
C SER A 142 -2.50 -8.45 9.59
N GLY A 143 -1.76 -8.43 8.49
CA GLY A 143 -1.95 -7.44 7.41
C GLY A 143 -3.34 -7.57 6.75
N LEU A 144 -3.82 -8.81 6.57
CA LEU A 144 -5.15 -9.08 6.03
C LEU A 144 -6.26 -8.64 6.99
N ILE A 145 -6.09 -8.90 8.29
CA ILE A 145 -7.04 -8.52 9.35
C ILE A 145 -7.21 -7.00 9.43
N ILE A 146 -6.16 -6.23 9.12
CA ILE A 146 -6.23 -4.76 9.10
C ILE A 146 -6.82 -4.25 7.77
N ALA A 147 -6.48 -4.88 6.65
CA ALA A 147 -6.93 -4.45 5.32
C ALA A 147 -8.43 -4.75 5.07
N VAL A 148 -8.94 -5.88 5.55
CA VAL A 148 -10.32 -6.34 5.28
C VAL A 148 -11.38 -5.38 5.84
N PRO A 149 -11.34 -4.92 7.11
CA PRO A 149 -12.31 -3.96 7.64
C PRO A 149 -12.33 -2.65 6.87
N ILE A 150 -11.16 -2.16 6.45
CA ILE A 150 -11.03 -0.91 5.67
C ILE A 150 -11.70 -1.08 4.30
N LEU A 151 -11.49 -2.22 3.64
CA LEU A 151 -12.16 -2.54 2.38
C LEU A 151 -13.69 -2.66 2.57
N LEU A 152 -14.15 -3.30 3.66
CA LEU A 152 -15.56 -3.46 3.97
C LEU A 152 -16.27 -2.11 4.23
N VAL A 153 -15.61 -1.19 4.93
CA VAL A 153 -16.13 0.17 5.18
C VAL A 153 -16.23 0.97 3.88
N MET A 154 -15.38 0.69 2.89
CA MET A 154 -15.46 1.35 1.58
C MET A 154 -16.58 0.83 0.68
N LEU A 155 -17.04 -0.41 0.86
CA LEU A 155 -18.13 -0.99 0.05
C LEU A 155 -19.43 -0.16 0.04
N PRO A 156 -19.96 0.34 1.17
CA PRO A 156 -21.19 1.14 1.18
C PRO A 156 -21.00 2.59 0.69
N LEU A 157 -19.77 3.11 0.60
CA LEU A 157 -19.54 4.49 0.16
C LEU A 157 -19.89 4.65 -1.32
N ARG A 158 -20.86 5.49 -1.66
CA ARG A 158 -21.16 5.85 -3.06
C ARG A 158 -20.26 7.00 -3.49
N GLU A 159 -19.50 6.80 -4.55
CA GLU A 159 -18.82 7.91 -5.22
C GLU A 159 -19.82 8.73 -6.03
N VAL A 160 -19.85 10.04 -5.78
CA VAL A 160 -20.66 11.00 -6.52
C VAL A 160 -19.93 11.33 -7.83
N ARG A 161 -20.01 10.39 -8.79
CA ARG A 161 -19.53 10.45 -10.19
C ARG A 161 -18.01 10.68 -10.42
N PRO A 162 -17.38 9.91 -11.33
CA PRO A 162 -16.05 10.25 -11.83
C PRO A 162 -16.15 11.42 -12.83
N GLY A 163 -15.39 12.49 -12.60
CA GLY A 163 -14.84 13.31 -13.69
C GLY A 163 -15.73 14.35 -14.37
N LYS A 164 -16.64 15.04 -13.68
CA LYS A 164 -17.18 16.32 -14.20
C LYS A 164 -16.97 17.45 -13.20
N TYR A 165 -15.87 18.18 -13.36
CA TYR A 165 -15.72 19.50 -12.79
C TYR A 165 -16.60 20.44 -13.59
N SER A 166 -17.75 20.83 -13.04
CA SER A 166 -18.42 22.05 -13.52
C SER A 166 -17.47 23.18 -13.16
N THR A 167 -16.80 23.75 -14.16
CA THR A 167 -16.32 25.11 -14.02
C THR A 167 -17.56 25.95 -13.69
N ALA A 168 -17.49 26.69 -12.59
CA ALA A 168 -18.49 27.71 -12.32
C ALA A 168 -18.30 28.78 -13.41
N ASP A 169 -19.23 28.81 -14.36
CA ASP A 169 -19.48 29.98 -15.20
C ASP A 169 -20.31 31.00 -14.42
#